data_AF-A0A959CT09-F1
#
_entry.id   AF-A0A959CT09-F1
#
_cell.length_a   1.000
_cell.length_b   1.000
_cell.length_c   1.000
_cell.angle_alpha   90.00
_cell.angle_beta   90.00
_cell.angle_gamma   90.00
#
_symmetry.space_group_name_H-M   'P 1'
#
loop_
_entity.id
_entity.type
_entity.pdbx_description
1 polymer ?
#
loop_
_entity_poly.entity_id
_entity_poly.type
_entity_poly.pdbx_seq_one_letter_code
_entity_poly.pdbx_strand_id
1 'polypeptide(L)'
;VAFWKKDFYPLHFSARKSEKKEEPAPAEKKKRKRHFPFRRLIRVLKSFNIKDFRLEIDTDDFVWNAYLWPVVHNIAPLRRHITVNFQGRNECRILIQNRIWRMAWAWLRGKP
;
A
#
# COMPACT_ATOMS: atom_id res chain seq x y z
N VAL A 1 -4.36 -18.80 37.21
CA VAL A 1 -3.84 -17.80 36.25
C VAL A 1 -4.98 -17.39 35.34
N ALA A 2 -5.45 -16.15 35.40
CA ALA A 2 -6.55 -15.67 34.56
C ALA A 2 -6.00 -15.28 33.17
N PHE A 3 -6.28 -16.08 32.15
CA PHE A 3 -5.92 -15.79 30.77
C PHE A 3 -7.09 -15.11 30.06
N TRP A 4 -6.85 -13.90 29.56
CA TRP A 4 -7.81 -13.18 28.73
C TRP A 4 -7.72 -13.69 27.28
N LYS A 5 -8.78 -14.34 26.80
CA LYS A 5 -8.97 -14.71 25.39
C LYS A 5 -10.09 -13.87 24.80
N LYS A 6 -9.83 -13.25 23.65
CA LYS A 6 -10.85 -12.51 22.91
C LYS A 6 -10.68 -12.78 21.42
N ASP A 7 -11.65 -13.47 20.84
CA ASP A 7 -11.68 -13.74 19.41
C ASP A 7 -12.21 -12.51 18.66
N PHE A 8 -11.47 -12.06 17.64
CA PHE A 8 -11.80 -10.88 16.86
C PHE A 8 -12.08 -11.27 15.40
N TYR A 9 -13.34 -11.16 14.99
CA TYR A 9 -13.80 -11.48 13.64
C TYR A 9 -14.21 -10.19 12.88
N PRO A 10 -13.29 -9.56 12.14
CA PRO A 10 -13.53 -8.25 11.52
C PRO A 10 -14.62 -8.27 10.43
N LEU A 11 -14.92 -9.44 9.87
CA LEU A 11 -15.93 -9.62 8.82
C LEU A 11 -17.37 -9.65 9.35
N HIS A 12 -17.57 -9.88 10.65
CA HIS A 12 -18.91 -9.88 11.25
C HIS A 12 -19.53 -8.48 11.37
N PHE A 13 -18.73 -7.42 11.15
CA PHE A 13 -19.17 -6.03 11.27
C PHE A 13 -19.95 -5.54 10.03
N SER A 14 -19.74 -6.14 8.85
CA SER A 14 -20.48 -5.74 7.63
C SER A 14 -21.87 -6.38 7.52
N ALA A 15 -22.14 -7.45 8.28
CA ALA A 15 -23.37 -8.25 8.16
C ALA A 15 -24.54 -7.77 9.06
N ARG A 16 -24.30 -6.92 10.06
CA ARG A 16 -25.39 -6.34 10.86
C ARG A 16 -25.96 -5.10 10.18
N LYS A 17 -26.79 -5.32 9.16
CA LYS A 17 -27.75 -4.32 8.68
C LYS A 17 -28.80 -4.16 9.78
N SER A 18 -28.63 -3.18 10.66
CA SER A 18 -29.59 -2.91 11.73
C SER A 18 -30.88 -2.40 11.09
N GLU A 19 -31.98 -3.13 11.24
CA GLU A 19 -33.33 -2.60 11.06
C GLU A 19 -33.50 -1.44 12.05
N LYS A 20 -33.47 -0.21 11.53
CA LYS A 20 -33.68 1.00 12.32
C LYS A 20 -35.05 1.53 11.96
N LYS A 21 -35.97 1.50 12.93
CA LYS A 21 -37.25 2.23 12.91
C LYS A 21 -36.97 3.69 12.50
N GLU A 22 -37.78 4.18 11.57
CA GLU A 22 -37.72 5.55 11.06
C GLU A 22 -38.21 6.52 12.13
N GLU A 23 -37.28 7.24 12.76
CA GLU A 23 -37.56 8.49 13.47
C GLU A 23 -37.29 9.68 12.53
N PRO A 24 -38.04 10.79 12.63
CA PRO A 24 -37.96 11.91 11.71
C PRO A 24 -36.55 12.53 11.71
N ALA A 25 -36.01 12.73 10.50
CA ALA A 25 -34.62 13.06 10.27
C ALA A 25 -34.22 14.42 10.89
N PRO A 26 -33.23 14.48 11.80
CA PRO A 26 -32.65 15.75 12.21
C PRO A 26 -31.88 16.36 11.04
N ALA A 27 -32.06 17.68 10.83
CA ALA A 27 -31.47 18.46 9.74
C ALA A 27 -30.03 18.02 9.42
N GLU A 28 -29.80 17.64 8.15
CA GLU A 28 -28.53 17.11 7.67
C GLU A 28 -27.39 18.11 7.90
N LYS A 29 -26.67 17.93 9.01
CA LYS A 29 -25.35 18.51 9.19
C LYS A 29 -24.48 17.94 8.07
N LYS A 30 -24.17 18.76 7.05
CA LYS A 30 -23.23 18.43 5.97
C LYS A 30 -22.02 17.71 6.57
N LYS A 31 -21.95 16.39 6.38
CA LYS A 31 -20.85 15.58 6.92
C LYS A 31 -19.58 16.14 6.31
N ARG A 32 -18.73 16.77 7.13
CA ARG A 32 -17.41 17.24 6.69
C ARG A 32 -16.73 16.06 6.00
N LYS A 33 -16.44 16.19 4.70
CA LYS A 33 -15.71 15.18 3.94
C LYS A 33 -14.39 14.98 4.69
N ARG A 34 -14.23 13.84 5.36
CA ARG A 34 -12.97 13.49 6.04
C ARG A 34 -11.93 13.40 4.94
N HIS A 35 -11.05 14.39 4.88
CA HIS A 35 -9.94 14.37 3.94
C HIS A 35 -9.06 13.17 4.30
N PHE A 36 -8.92 12.22 3.38
CA PHE A 36 -8.02 11.09 3.59
C PHE A 36 -6.62 11.68 3.84
N PRO A 37 -5.91 11.25 4.89
CA PRO A 37 -4.64 11.86 5.26
C PRO A 37 -3.52 11.31 4.34
N PHE A 38 -3.62 11.57 3.04
CA PHE A 38 -2.67 11.13 2.01
C PHE A 38 -1.23 11.51 2.38
N ARG A 39 -1.05 12.71 2.96
CA ARG A 39 0.23 13.18 3.49
C ARG A 39 0.77 12.32 4.64
N ARG A 40 -0.09 11.79 5.52
CA ARG A 40 0.33 10.85 6.58
C ARG A 40 0.67 9.49 6.00
N LEU A 41 -0.11 8.99 5.04
CA LEU A 41 0.18 7.72 4.36
C LEU A 41 1.55 7.76 3.67
N ILE A 42 1.82 8.81 2.88
CA ILE A 42 3.13 9.02 2.24
C ILE A 42 4.26 9.03 3.28
N ARG A 43 4.04 9.66 4.44
CA ARG A 43 5.06 9.73 5.48
C ARG A 43 5.37 8.38 6.09
N VAL A 44 4.35 7.54 6.31
CA VAL A 44 4.56 6.16 6.76
C VAL A 44 5.28 5.37 5.68
N LEU A 45 4.89 5.50 4.40
CA LEU A 45 5.58 4.83 3.29
C LEU A 45 7.06 5.23 3.21
N LYS A 46 7.38 6.51 3.41
CA LYS A 46 8.76 7.02 3.49
C LYS A 46 9.57 6.46 4.67
N SER A 47 8.93 5.87 5.68
CA SER A 47 9.65 5.26 6.81
C SER A 47 10.24 3.89 6.47
N PHE A 48 9.72 3.22 5.42
CA PHE A 48 10.23 1.92 4.98
C PHE A 48 11.63 2.06 4.39
N ASN A 49 12.58 1.23 4.84
CA ASN A 49 13.91 1.16 4.27
C ASN A 49 13.96 -0.02 3.29
N ILE A 50 14.06 0.28 2.00
CA ILE A 50 14.21 -0.74 0.97
C ILE A 50 15.68 -1.15 0.94
N LYS A 51 15.96 -2.40 1.31
CA LYS A 51 17.31 -2.99 1.34
C LYS A 51 17.73 -3.57 0.01
N ASP A 52 16.78 -4.20 -0.66
CA ASP A 52 16.99 -4.77 -1.99
C ASP A 52 15.72 -4.56 -2.82
N PHE A 53 15.93 -4.29 -4.10
CA PHE A 53 14.87 -4.12 -5.08
C PHE A 53 15.35 -4.68 -6.42
N ARG A 54 14.64 -5.69 -6.91
CA ARG A 54 14.86 -6.29 -8.22
C ARG A 54 13.51 -6.55 -8.88
N LEU A 55 13.39 -6.16 -10.14
CA LEU A 55 12.18 -6.30 -10.92
C LEU A 55 12.54 -6.92 -12.28
N GLU A 56 12.00 -8.10 -12.56
CA GLU A 56 12.02 -8.74 -13.87
C GLU A 56 10.68 -8.48 -14.53
N ILE A 57 10.71 -7.87 -15.71
CA ILE A 57 9.52 -7.50 -16.48
C ILE A 57 9.54 -8.24 -17.81
N ASP A 58 8.42 -8.87 -18.12
CA ASP A 58 8.04 -9.37 -19.43
C ASP A 58 6.58 -8.98 -19.70
N THR A 59 6.32 -8.28 -20.79
CA THR A 59 4.98 -7.82 -21.18
C THR A 59 4.19 -8.83 -22.00
N ASP A 60 4.71 -10.05 -22.21
CA ASP A 60 4.21 -11.07 -23.15
C ASP A 60 4.15 -10.60 -24.61
N ASP A 61 4.70 -9.42 -24.89
CA ASP A 61 4.84 -8.84 -26.22
C ASP A 61 6.32 -8.49 -26.46
N PHE A 62 6.87 -9.12 -27.48
CA PHE A 62 8.26 -8.95 -27.87
C PHE A 62 8.59 -7.49 -28.26
N VAL A 63 7.66 -6.80 -28.93
CA VAL A 63 7.84 -5.41 -29.38
C VAL A 63 7.89 -4.47 -28.17
N TRP A 64 7.00 -4.66 -27.20
CA TRP A 64 6.99 -3.85 -25.98
C TRP A 64 8.24 -4.07 -25.14
N ASN A 65 8.69 -5.32 -24.97
CA ASN A 65 9.94 -5.61 -24.26
C ASN A 65 11.15 -4.98 -24.98
N ALA A 66 11.18 -5.00 -26.31
CA ALA A 66 12.23 -4.36 -27.09
C ALA A 66 12.27 -2.83 -26.91
N TYR A 67 11.10 -2.17 -26.77
CA TYR A 67 11.04 -0.75 -26.43
C TYR A 67 11.39 -0.45 -24.98
N LEU A 68 11.06 -1.35 -24.05
CA LEU A 68 11.35 -1.17 -22.63
C LEU A 68 12.86 -1.27 -22.34
N TRP A 69 13.54 -2.15 -23.06
CA TRP A 69 14.97 -2.40 -22.87
C TRP A 69 15.84 -1.14 -22.95
N PRO A 70 15.79 -0.29 -23.99
CA PRO A 70 16.58 0.93 -24.05
C PRO A 70 16.20 1.93 -22.96
N VAL A 71 14.93 2.01 -22.56
CA VAL A 71 14.49 2.88 -21.46
C VAL A 71 15.17 2.48 -20.15
N VAL A 72 15.15 1.18 -19.84
CA VAL A 72 15.78 0.64 -18.64
C VAL A 72 17.31 0.73 -18.72
N HIS A 73 17.89 0.42 -19.87
CA HIS A 73 19.34 0.37 -20.06
C HIS A 73 20.01 1.75 -19.98
N ASN A 74 19.37 2.79 -20.52
CA ASN A 74 19.93 4.14 -20.54
C ASN A 74 19.80 4.88 -19.20
N ILE A 75 18.93 4.42 -18.29
CA ILE A 75 18.74 5.06 -16.99
C ILE A 75 19.50 4.24 -15.94
N ALA A 76 20.71 4.69 -15.58
CA ALA A 76 21.62 3.99 -14.65
C ALA A 76 20.97 3.42 -13.38
N PRO A 77 20.11 4.16 -12.63
CA PRO A 77 19.44 3.59 -11.47
C PRO A 77 18.43 2.49 -11.85
N LEU A 78 17.74 2.61 -13.00
CA LEU A 78 16.82 1.56 -13.45
C LEU A 78 17.56 0.30 -13.89
N ARG A 79 18.65 0.43 -14.66
CA ARG A 79 19.46 -0.71 -15.12
C ARG A 79 19.99 -1.58 -13.97
N ARG A 80 20.21 -1.00 -12.79
CA ARG A 80 20.68 -1.74 -11.62
C ARG A 80 19.59 -2.63 -10.98
N HIS A 81 18.34 -2.23 -11.12
CA HIS A 81 17.22 -2.82 -10.36
C HIS A 81 16.15 -3.47 -11.24
N ILE A 82 16.09 -3.13 -12.53
CA ILE A 82 15.07 -3.59 -13.45
C ILE A 82 15.75 -4.36 -14.57
N THR A 83 15.22 -5.52 -14.90
CA THR A 83 15.65 -6.38 -16.01
C THR A 83 14.45 -6.67 -16.89
N VAL A 84 14.59 -6.40 -18.19
CA VAL A 84 13.58 -6.76 -19.19
C VAL A 84 13.98 -8.10 -19.78
N ASN A 85 13.07 -9.06 -19.79
CA ASN A 85 13.30 -10.38 -20.36
C ASN A 85 12.27 -10.69 -21.46
N PHE A 86 12.46 -11.82 -22.13
CA PHE A 86 11.62 -12.31 -23.24
C PHE A 86 11.23 -13.77 -23.00
N GLN A 87 11.11 -14.16 -21.73
CA GLN A 87 10.97 -15.55 -21.28
C GLN A 87 9.65 -15.78 -20.54
N GLY A 88 8.72 -14.82 -20.58
CA GLY A 88 7.45 -14.83 -19.87
C GLY A 88 7.60 -14.68 -18.36
N ARG A 89 8.73 -14.15 -17.87
CA ARG A 89 8.99 -14.06 -16.42
C ARG A 89 8.70 -12.66 -15.88
N ASN A 90 7.79 -12.62 -14.92
CA ASN A 90 7.49 -11.43 -14.13
C ASN A 90 7.80 -11.72 -12.65
N GLU A 91 8.92 -11.20 -12.15
CA GLU A 91 9.32 -11.35 -10.74
C GLU A 91 9.58 -9.97 -10.12
N CYS A 92 8.97 -9.70 -8.98
CA CYS A 92 9.25 -8.50 -8.19
C CYS A 92 9.77 -8.91 -6.81
N ARG A 93 11.06 -8.67 -6.57
CA ARG A 93 11.73 -8.92 -5.30
C ARG A 93 11.97 -7.59 -4.60
N ILE A 94 11.35 -7.43 -3.44
CA ILE A 94 11.54 -6.25 -2.59
C ILE A 94 11.86 -6.72 -1.17
N LEU A 95 13.05 -6.39 -0.68
CA LEU A 95 13.42 -6.59 0.71
C LEU A 95 13.19 -5.28 1.46
N ILE A 96 12.15 -5.24 2.28
CA ILE A 96 11.79 -4.08 3.09
C ILE A 96 12.19 -4.34 4.54
N GLN A 97 13.01 -3.46 5.10
CA GLN A 97 13.33 -3.46 6.52
C GLN A 97 12.73 -2.21 7.18
N ASN A 98 12.02 -2.37 8.29
CA ASN A 98 11.57 -1.24 9.08
C ASN A 98 11.52 -1.58 10.57
N ARG A 99 11.61 -0.55 11.41
CA ARG A 99 11.37 -0.66 12.85
C ARG A 99 9.96 -0.16 13.12
N ILE A 100 9.14 -0.97 13.80
CA ILE A 100 7.73 -0.66 14.10
C ILE A 100 7.58 0.73 14.73
N TRP A 101 8.47 1.11 15.64
CA TRP A 101 8.45 2.43 16.28
C TRP A 101 8.64 3.59 15.30
N ARG A 102 9.39 3.42 14.20
CA ARG A 102 9.57 4.49 13.19
C ARG A 102 8.29 4.75 12.41
N MET A 103 7.53 3.71 12.11
CA MET A 103 6.21 3.84 11.48
C MET A 103 5.23 4.53 12.42
N ALA A 104 5.19 4.10 13.68
CA ALA A 104 4.35 4.70 14.71
C ALA A 104 4.69 6.18 14.93
N TRP A 105 5.99 6.50 15.02
CA TRP A 105 6.45 7.89 15.13
C TRP A 105 6.10 8.72 13.89
N ALA A 106 6.26 8.17 12.69
CA ALA A 106 5.87 8.83 11.45
C ALA A 106 4.37 9.15 11.41
N TRP A 107 3.54 8.24 11.90
CA TRP A 107 2.09 8.44 12.02
C TRP A 107 1.74 9.55 13.02
N LEU A 108 2.33 9.52 14.22
CA LEU A 108 2.01 10.42 15.33
C LEU A 108 2.53 11.85 15.13
N ARG A 109 3.70 12.03 14.51
CA ARG A 109 4.27 13.37 14.25
C ARG A 109 3.54 14.13 13.13
N GLY A 110 2.56 13.50 12.49
CA GLY A 110 1.73 14.09 11.45
C GLY A 110 0.59 14.95 11.99
N LYS A 111 0.84 16.25 12.18
CA LYS A 111 -0.27 17.22 12.23
C LYS A 111 -1.11 17.05 10.94
N PRO A 112 -2.45 16.99 11.06
CA PRO A 112 -3.37 16.80 9.92
C PRO A 112 -3.12 17.81 8.80
#